data_AF-A0A3D1CX33-F1
#
_entry.id   AF-A0A3D1CX33-F1
#
_cell.length_a   1.000
_cell.length_b   1.000
_cell.length_c   1.000
_cell.angle_alpha   90.00
_cell.angle_beta   90.00
_cell.angle_gamma   90.00
#
_symmetry.space_group_name_H-M   'P 1'
#
loop_
_entity.id
_entity.type
_entity.pdbx_description
1 polymer ?
#
loop_
_entity_poly.entity_id
_entity_poly.type
_entity_poly.pdbx_seq_one_letter_code
_entity_poly.pdbx_strand_id
1 'polypeptide(L)'
;MAKKQNPQILSPENYIRQRARNMPIFKCYVNDGWDEGGLAQVTVSRCHVNGNITFCSYLVDLHCLGIKDTLFDFNIPKGLFDEFIEEMSQEFELIECDYVLAHNIIYAGWEFAAEIGFKPHKDFLSTTQYMLEEDNDTIPLLQINCGDTDGKPLYIHGPFEDEAMANRIINTLEKNVGAGNYHYIVLGEDLLFDDWDEEADEEDDDYDDDEYEGDVPSEDWEEDAENPPLGDENR
;
A
#
# COMPACT_ATOMS: atom_id res chain seq x y z
N MET A 1 0.64 19.42 -42.22
CA MET A 1 0.70 20.32 -41.06
C MET A 1 0.58 19.46 -39.81
N ALA A 2 1.64 19.33 -39.00
CA ALA A 2 1.56 18.56 -37.76
C ALA A 2 0.75 19.37 -36.73
N LYS A 3 -0.32 18.78 -36.18
CA LYS A 3 -1.03 19.34 -35.03
C LYS A 3 -0.02 19.44 -33.89
N LYS A 4 0.36 20.66 -33.49
CA LYS A 4 1.01 20.89 -32.20
C LYS A 4 0.00 20.47 -31.13
N GLN A 5 0.19 19.28 -30.55
CA GLN A 5 -0.48 18.93 -29.31
C GLN A 5 -0.03 19.93 -28.25
N ASN A 6 -0.96 20.66 -27.67
CA ASN A 6 -0.70 21.42 -26.44
C ASN A 6 -0.25 20.41 -25.38
N PRO A 7 0.85 20.64 -24.65
CA PRO A 7 1.20 19.78 -23.53
C PRO A 7 0.04 19.84 -22.53
N GLN A 8 -0.66 18.72 -22.34
CA GLN A 8 -1.64 18.60 -21.27
C GLN A 8 -0.91 18.76 -19.94
N ILE A 9 -1.44 19.63 -19.07
CA ILE A 9 -1.01 19.72 -17.69
C ILE A 9 -1.51 18.43 -17.00
N LEU A 10 -0.58 17.59 -16.57
CA LEU A 10 -0.89 16.36 -15.85
C LEU A 10 -1.28 16.71 -14.41
N SER A 11 -2.21 15.96 -13.81
CA SER A 11 -2.39 15.97 -12.36
C SER A 11 -1.12 15.43 -11.68
N PRO A 12 -0.88 15.74 -10.39
CA PRO A 12 0.26 15.20 -9.64
C PRO A 12 0.41 13.68 -9.76
N GLU A 13 -0.68 12.92 -9.59
CA GLU A 13 -0.67 11.45 -9.66
C GLU A 13 -0.32 10.96 -11.07
N ASN A 14 -0.92 11.57 -12.09
CA ASN A 14 -0.62 11.22 -13.48
C ASN A 14 0.80 11.60 -13.88
N TYR A 15 1.33 12.67 -13.30
CA TYR A 15 2.73 13.02 -13.47
C TYR A 15 3.62 11.95 -12.85
N ILE A 16 3.38 11.55 -11.60
CA ILE A 16 4.15 10.50 -10.93
C ILE A 16 4.12 9.20 -11.76
N ARG A 17 2.93 8.74 -12.15
CA ARG A 17 2.74 7.54 -13.00
C ARG A 17 3.56 7.55 -14.28
N GLN A 18 3.63 8.69 -14.95
CA GLN A 18 4.16 8.77 -16.31
C GLN A 18 5.60 9.30 -16.38
N ARG A 19 6.06 10.02 -15.35
CA ARG A 19 7.27 10.85 -15.44
C ARG A 19 8.25 10.66 -14.30
N ALA A 20 7.84 10.22 -13.11
CA ALA A 20 8.73 10.21 -11.93
C ALA A 20 10.02 9.41 -12.17
N ARG A 21 9.94 8.19 -12.74
CA ARG A 21 11.12 7.36 -13.06
C ARG A 21 12.17 8.04 -13.96
N ASN A 22 11.77 9.04 -14.75
CA ASN A 22 12.68 9.76 -15.65
C ASN A 22 13.35 10.98 -14.99
N MET A 23 12.94 11.34 -13.77
CA MET A 23 13.53 12.44 -13.02
C MET A 23 14.77 11.96 -12.27
N PRO A 24 15.82 12.80 -12.13
CA PRO A 24 16.97 12.44 -11.32
C PRO A 24 16.58 12.23 -9.86
N ILE A 25 17.08 11.15 -9.26
CA ILE A 25 17.04 10.95 -7.80
C ILE A 25 17.69 12.16 -7.12
N PHE A 26 17.05 12.66 -6.07
CA PHE A 26 17.58 13.73 -5.25
C PHE A 26 18.19 13.18 -3.96
N LYS A 27 17.34 12.74 -3.02
CA LYS A 27 17.74 12.15 -1.74
C LYS A 27 16.79 11.02 -1.35
N CYS A 28 17.32 10.04 -0.63
CA CYS A 28 16.52 9.01 0.02
C CYS A 28 16.80 9.01 1.51
N TYR A 29 15.81 8.60 2.29
CA TYR A 29 15.89 8.50 3.74
C TYR A 29 15.25 7.20 4.20
N VAL A 30 15.77 6.66 5.30
CA VAL A 30 15.15 5.57 6.07
C VAL A 30 15.31 5.87 7.55
N ASN A 31 14.41 5.41 8.43
CA ASN A 31 14.60 5.50 9.87
C ASN A 31 15.79 4.67 10.36
N ASP A 32 16.46 5.10 11.43
CA ASP A 32 17.42 4.24 12.12
C ASP A 32 16.74 2.98 12.71
N GLY A 33 17.50 1.90 12.82
CA GLY A 33 17.02 0.61 13.38
C GLY A 33 15.95 -0.11 12.55
N TRP A 34 15.72 0.29 11.30
CA TRP A 34 14.72 -0.33 10.41
C TRP A 34 14.95 -1.85 10.19
N ASP A 35 16.20 -2.31 10.21
CA ASP A 35 16.63 -3.68 9.96
C ASP A 35 16.47 -4.60 11.18
N GLU A 36 16.50 -4.04 12.39
CA GLU A 36 16.24 -4.78 13.63
C GLU A 36 14.76 -4.70 14.04
N GLY A 37 14.12 -3.54 13.83
CA GLY A 37 12.74 -3.28 14.25
C GLY A 37 11.68 -3.82 13.29
N GLY A 38 12.04 -4.08 12.03
CA GLY A 38 11.14 -4.59 10.99
C GLY A 38 10.09 -3.59 10.50
N LEU A 39 10.12 -2.35 10.98
CA LEU A 39 9.27 -1.26 10.50
C LEU A 39 10.16 -0.15 9.91
N ALA A 40 10.08 0.00 8.59
CA ALA A 40 10.89 0.93 7.82
C ALA A 40 10.03 2.10 7.30
N GLN A 41 10.32 3.31 7.77
CA GLN A 41 9.84 4.57 7.21
C GLN A 41 10.84 5.03 6.14
N VAL A 42 10.49 4.84 4.87
CA VAL A 42 11.37 5.13 3.73
C VAL A 42 10.83 6.31 2.93
N THR A 43 11.67 7.30 2.61
CA THR A 43 11.33 8.40 1.70
C THR A 43 12.23 8.37 0.47
N VAL A 44 11.65 8.44 -0.72
CA VAL A 44 12.36 8.58 -2.00
C VAL A 44 11.96 9.90 -2.66
N SER A 45 12.95 10.72 -3.02
CA SER A 45 12.70 12.02 -3.66
C SER A 45 13.43 12.17 -4.99
N ARG A 46 12.82 12.94 -5.89
CA ARG A 46 13.36 13.26 -7.22
C ARG A 46 13.26 14.76 -7.51
N CYS A 47 14.24 15.28 -8.23
CA CYS A 47 14.36 16.72 -8.52
C CYS A 47 13.77 17.07 -9.89
N HIS A 48 12.96 18.11 -9.93
CA HIS A 48 12.44 18.72 -11.15
C HIS A 48 13.46 19.66 -11.79
N VAL A 49 13.28 19.95 -13.08
CA VAL A 49 14.15 20.90 -13.82
C VAL A 49 14.13 22.33 -13.26
N ASN A 50 13.08 22.69 -12.51
CA ASN A 50 12.95 23.99 -11.83
C ASN A 50 13.63 24.00 -10.43
N GLY A 51 14.21 22.89 -9.99
CA GLY A 51 14.84 22.73 -8.68
C GLY A 51 13.88 22.35 -7.54
N ASN A 52 12.59 22.18 -7.82
CA ASN A 52 11.61 21.69 -6.85
C ASN A 52 11.70 20.17 -6.70
N ILE A 53 11.10 19.65 -5.64
CA ILE A 53 11.14 18.24 -5.27
C ILE A 53 9.74 17.62 -5.41
N THR A 54 9.69 16.39 -5.92
CA THR A 54 8.58 15.47 -5.68
C THR A 54 9.13 14.31 -4.88
N PHE A 55 8.42 13.88 -3.84
CA PHE A 55 8.82 12.73 -3.05
C PHE A 55 7.63 11.81 -2.78
N CYS A 56 7.93 10.56 -2.47
CA CYS A 56 6.99 9.61 -1.90
C CYS A 56 7.58 9.06 -0.60
N SER A 57 6.76 8.89 0.43
CA SER A 57 7.12 8.22 1.67
C SER A 57 6.32 6.93 1.81
N TYR A 58 6.91 5.93 2.44
CA TYR A 58 6.37 4.58 2.58
C TYR A 58 6.61 4.09 4.00
N LEU A 59 5.56 3.53 4.62
CA LEU A 59 5.68 2.77 5.85
C LEU A 59 5.66 1.29 5.49
N VAL A 60 6.81 0.63 5.62
CA VAL A 60 7.03 -0.76 5.20
C VAL A 60 7.21 -1.64 6.43
N ASP A 61 6.31 -2.59 6.62
CA ASP A 61 6.43 -3.67 7.59
C ASP A 61 7.14 -4.87 6.93
N LEU A 62 8.42 -5.03 7.26
CA LEU A 62 9.28 -6.12 6.79
C LEU A 62 9.00 -7.44 7.52
N HIS A 63 8.31 -7.41 8.65
CA HIS A 63 7.98 -8.62 9.40
C HIS A 63 6.72 -9.31 8.88
N CYS A 64 5.76 -8.58 8.29
CA CYS A 64 4.51 -9.20 7.84
C CYS A 64 3.78 -8.42 6.73
N LEU A 65 3.27 -7.24 7.03
CA LEU A 65 2.19 -6.63 6.23
C LEU A 65 2.67 -5.92 4.95
N GLY A 66 3.98 -5.74 4.77
CA GLY A 66 4.56 -5.03 3.63
C GLY A 66 4.23 -3.54 3.69
N ILE A 67 3.88 -2.94 2.56
CA ILE A 67 3.62 -1.49 2.49
C ILE A 67 2.28 -1.16 3.14
N LYS A 68 2.31 -0.73 4.40
CA LYS A 68 1.13 -0.39 5.21
C LYS A 68 0.52 0.94 4.81
N ASP A 69 1.36 1.93 4.51
CA ASP A 69 0.91 3.27 4.11
C ASP A 69 1.90 3.94 3.15
N THR A 70 1.41 4.92 2.40
CA THR A 70 2.23 5.75 1.53
C THR A 70 1.58 7.10 1.25
N LEU A 71 2.43 8.12 1.13
CA LEU A 71 2.03 9.49 0.76
C LEU A 71 2.98 10.08 -0.26
N PHE A 72 2.59 11.20 -0.87
CA PHE A 72 3.45 11.94 -1.77
C PHE A 72 3.15 13.44 -1.70
N ASP A 73 4.13 14.26 -2.06
CA ASP A 73 3.94 15.66 -2.41
C ASP A 73 4.62 15.98 -3.74
N PHE A 74 4.10 16.97 -4.46
CA PHE A 74 4.41 17.20 -5.86
C PHE A 74 4.95 18.60 -6.13
N ASN A 75 6.16 18.64 -6.68
CA ASN A 75 6.79 19.85 -7.21
C ASN A 75 6.85 20.98 -6.18
N ILE A 76 7.17 20.62 -4.93
CA ILE A 76 7.30 21.55 -3.82
C ILE A 76 8.69 22.20 -3.79
N PRO A 77 8.81 23.44 -3.28
CA PRO A 77 10.11 24.03 -3.01
C PRO A 77 10.97 23.14 -2.11
N LYS A 78 12.28 23.09 -2.34
CA LYS A 78 13.22 22.30 -1.53
C LYS A 78 13.09 22.58 -0.03
N GLY A 79 12.85 23.83 0.37
CA GLY A 79 12.68 24.17 1.78
C GLY A 79 11.52 23.44 2.46
N LEU A 80 10.39 23.26 1.76
CA LEU A 80 9.25 22.49 2.28
C LEU A 80 9.57 20.99 2.37
N PHE A 81 10.40 20.48 1.45
CA PHE A 81 10.88 19.10 1.55
C PHE A 81 11.82 18.91 2.75
N ASP A 82 12.72 19.87 2.99
CA ASP A 82 13.61 19.84 4.14
C ASP A 82 12.80 19.90 5.46
N GLU A 83 11.78 20.76 5.54
CA GLU A 83 10.83 20.83 6.67
C GLU A 83 10.10 19.50 6.90
N PHE A 84 9.59 18.86 5.83
CA PHE A 84 8.96 17.54 5.94
C PHE A 84 9.90 16.48 6.52
N ILE A 85 11.16 16.44 6.08
CA ILE A 85 12.15 15.49 6.62
C ILE A 85 12.47 15.80 8.08
N GLU A 86 12.60 17.07 8.45
CA GLU A 86 12.83 17.50 9.84
C GLU A 86 11.68 17.09 10.76
N GLU A 87 10.43 17.28 10.35
CA GLU A 87 9.24 16.87 11.09
C GLU A 87 9.18 15.33 11.24
N MET A 88 9.33 14.60 10.14
CA MET A 88 9.31 13.12 10.16
C MET A 88 10.44 12.54 11.02
N SER A 89 11.60 13.21 11.07
CA SER A 89 12.75 12.79 11.89
C SER A 89 12.48 12.90 13.40
N GLN A 90 11.48 13.68 13.83
CA GLN A 90 11.08 13.73 15.24
C GLN A 90 10.41 12.45 15.71
N GLU A 91 9.75 11.73 14.80
CA GLU A 91 9.05 10.47 15.10
C GLU A 91 9.90 9.24 14.79
N PHE A 92 10.69 9.29 13.70
CA PHE A 92 11.35 8.10 13.13
C PHE A 92 12.88 8.17 13.08
N GLU A 93 13.55 9.22 13.58
CA GLU A 93 15.02 9.39 13.45
C GLU A 93 15.54 9.03 12.03
N LEU A 94 15.20 9.84 11.04
CA LEU A 94 15.56 9.56 9.65
C LEU A 94 17.05 9.80 9.38
N ILE A 95 17.67 8.83 8.72
CA ILE A 95 19.03 8.89 8.20
C ILE A 95 19.02 8.89 6.67
N GLU A 96 19.91 9.66 6.05
CA GLU A 96 20.05 9.68 4.59
C GLU A 96 20.66 8.35 4.12
N CYS A 97 20.06 7.76 3.08
CA CYS A 97 20.52 6.50 2.50
C CYS A 97 20.64 6.59 0.97
N ASP A 98 21.30 5.61 0.36
CA ASP A 98 21.32 5.52 -1.09
C ASP A 98 19.99 4.97 -1.64
N TYR A 99 19.75 5.25 -2.92
CA TYR A 99 18.53 4.80 -3.59
C TYR A 99 18.43 3.28 -3.67
N VAL A 100 19.55 2.57 -3.76
CA VAL A 100 19.58 1.11 -3.89
C VAL A 100 18.99 0.48 -2.64
N LEU A 101 19.39 0.94 -1.45
CA LEU A 101 18.86 0.49 -0.18
C LEU A 101 17.37 0.80 -0.06
N ALA A 102 16.96 2.06 -0.30
CA ALA A 102 15.56 2.46 -0.22
C ALA A 102 14.66 1.63 -1.14
N HIS A 103 15.11 1.41 -2.38
CA HIS A 103 14.41 0.59 -3.37
C HIS A 103 14.28 -0.87 -2.90
N ASN A 104 15.38 -1.50 -2.49
CA ASN A 104 15.38 -2.89 -2.03
C ASN A 104 14.50 -3.10 -0.78
N ILE A 105 14.50 -2.17 0.19
CA ILE A 105 13.62 -2.26 1.37
C ILE A 105 12.14 -2.29 0.96
N ILE A 106 11.73 -1.36 0.09
CA ILE A 106 10.33 -1.24 -0.31
C ILE A 106 9.89 -2.48 -1.11
N TYR A 107 10.71 -2.94 -2.04
CA TYR A 107 10.40 -4.14 -2.84
C TYR A 107 10.40 -5.41 -1.99
N ALA A 108 11.40 -5.61 -1.11
CA ALA A 108 11.45 -6.78 -0.24
C ALA A 108 10.22 -6.89 0.67
N GLY A 109 9.79 -5.78 1.28
CA GLY A 109 8.57 -5.76 2.09
C GLY A 109 7.31 -6.01 1.27
N TRP A 110 7.21 -5.42 0.07
CA TRP A 110 6.08 -5.65 -0.81
C TRP A 110 5.98 -7.11 -1.27
N GLU A 111 7.07 -7.69 -1.75
CA GLU A 111 7.11 -9.05 -2.28
C GLU A 111 6.86 -10.08 -1.17
N PHE A 112 7.52 -9.93 -0.03
CA PHE A 112 7.32 -10.81 1.12
C PHE A 112 5.84 -10.85 1.56
N ALA A 113 5.22 -9.67 1.70
CA ALA A 113 3.81 -9.57 2.08
C ALA A 113 2.88 -10.16 1.01
N ALA A 114 3.20 -9.97 -0.27
CA ALA A 114 2.43 -10.53 -1.38
C ALA A 114 2.47 -12.06 -1.42
N GLU A 115 3.62 -12.67 -1.11
CA GLU A 115 3.78 -14.12 -1.04
C GLU A 115 2.91 -14.77 0.06
N ILE A 116 2.69 -14.05 1.16
CA ILE A 116 1.89 -14.53 2.29
C ILE A 116 0.43 -14.03 2.27
N GLY A 117 0.01 -13.40 1.17
CA GLY A 117 -1.40 -13.10 0.88
C GLY A 117 -1.86 -11.68 1.20
N PHE A 118 -0.96 -10.76 1.56
CA PHE A 118 -1.29 -9.35 1.76
C PHE A 118 -1.13 -8.54 0.48
N LYS A 119 -1.90 -7.45 0.39
CA LYS A 119 -1.76 -6.46 -0.68
C LYS A 119 -1.20 -5.18 -0.08
N PRO A 120 -0.31 -4.47 -0.78
CA PRO A 120 0.17 -3.18 -0.32
C PRO A 120 -0.98 -2.16 -0.30
N HIS A 121 -0.77 -1.05 0.41
CA HIS A 121 -1.70 0.07 0.46
C HIS A 121 -2.18 0.49 -0.95
N LYS A 122 -3.46 0.80 -1.11
CA LYS A 122 -4.07 1.08 -2.43
C LYS A 122 -3.38 2.22 -3.18
N ASP A 123 -2.87 3.22 -2.44
CA ASP A 123 -2.23 4.40 -3.05
C ASP A 123 -0.80 4.11 -3.51
N PHE A 124 -0.20 3.03 -3.00
CA PHE A 124 1.04 2.49 -3.55
C PHE A 124 0.79 1.99 -4.96
N LEU A 125 -0.20 1.11 -5.13
CA LEU A 125 -0.55 0.55 -6.43
C LEU A 125 -1.06 1.61 -7.39
N SER A 126 -1.85 2.57 -6.89
CA SER A 126 -2.44 3.58 -7.76
C SER A 126 -1.43 4.64 -8.19
N THR A 127 -0.41 4.96 -7.38
CA THR A 127 0.41 6.16 -7.60
C THR A 127 1.87 6.03 -7.17
N THR A 128 2.17 5.71 -5.92
CA THR A 128 3.54 5.93 -5.40
C THR A 128 4.54 4.85 -5.80
N GLN A 129 4.11 3.68 -6.27
CA GLN A 129 5.02 2.69 -6.87
C GLN A 129 5.77 3.22 -8.09
N TYR A 130 5.21 4.21 -8.81
CA TYR A 130 5.82 4.78 -10.01
C TYR A 130 6.94 5.79 -9.70
N MET A 131 7.17 6.12 -8.43
CA MET A 131 8.38 6.81 -7.98
C MET A 131 9.61 5.90 -8.05
N LEU A 132 9.39 4.58 -7.92
CA LEU A 132 10.41 3.56 -7.93
C LEU A 132 10.65 3.09 -9.37
N GLU A 133 11.92 2.94 -9.73
CA GLU A 133 12.32 2.19 -10.91
C GLU A 133 11.86 0.73 -10.76
N GLU A 134 11.58 0.10 -11.90
CA GLU A 134 11.15 -1.29 -11.91
C GLU A 134 12.25 -2.17 -11.33
N ASP A 135 11.87 -3.15 -10.50
CA ASP A 135 12.82 -4.10 -9.95
C ASP A 135 13.31 -5.05 -11.06
N ASN A 136 14.53 -4.78 -11.52
CA ASN A 136 15.22 -5.51 -12.57
C ASN A 136 16.73 -5.37 -12.37
N ASP A 137 17.52 -6.06 -13.19
CA ASP A 137 18.98 -6.16 -13.06
C ASP A 137 19.76 -4.82 -13.15
N THR A 138 19.10 -3.68 -13.40
CA THR A 138 19.73 -2.35 -13.39
C THR A 138 20.01 -1.83 -11.98
N ILE A 139 19.28 -2.30 -10.98
CA ILE A 139 19.49 -1.94 -9.56
C ILE A 139 20.18 -3.12 -8.87
N PRO A 140 21.31 -2.90 -8.18
CA PRO A 140 21.95 -3.97 -7.42
C PRO A 140 21.00 -4.56 -6.38
N LEU A 141 20.84 -5.88 -6.41
CA LEU A 141 20.07 -6.60 -5.41
C LEU A 141 20.81 -6.61 -4.07
N LEU A 142 20.14 -6.16 -3.02
CA LEU A 142 20.57 -6.25 -1.63
C LEU A 142 19.68 -7.26 -0.91
N GLN A 143 20.30 -8.10 -0.09
CA GLN A 143 19.52 -9.00 0.76
C GLN A 143 18.92 -8.21 1.92
N ILE A 144 17.60 -8.03 1.88
CA ILE A 144 16.80 -7.49 2.98
C ILE A 144 16.16 -8.68 3.70
N ASN A 145 16.33 -8.75 5.02
CA ASN A 145 15.70 -9.79 5.81
C ASN A 145 14.24 -9.40 6.07
N CYS A 146 13.32 -10.31 5.77
CA CYS A 146 11.90 -10.18 6.05
C CYS A 146 11.43 -11.33 6.93
N GLY A 147 10.36 -11.10 7.70
CA GLY A 147 9.92 -12.00 8.75
C GLY A 147 10.76 -11.89 10.02
N ASP A 148 10.51 -12.78 10.98
CA ASP A 148 11.28 -12.90 12.21
C ASP A 148 12.68 -13.51 11.98
N THR A 149 13.36 -13.86 13.08
CA THR A 149 14.69 -14.49 13.03
C THR A 149 14.75 -15.82 12.27
N ASP A 150 13.62 -16.50 12.10
CA ASP A 150 13.48 -17.74 11.32
C ASP A 150 12.95 -17.49 9.89
N GLY A 151 12.69 -16.22 9.53
CA GLY A 151 12.08 -15.82 8.26
C GLY A 151 10.57 -16.05 8.20
N LYS A 152 9.90 -16.31 9.33
CA LYS A 152 8.45 -16.48 9.38
C LYS A 152 7.75 -15.13 9.51
N PRO A 153 6.54 -14.95 8.94
CA PRO A 153 5.78 -13.74 9.18
C PRO A 153 5.54 -13.51 10.67
N LEU A 154 5.82 -12.30 11.14
CA LEU A 154 5.56 -11.86 12.50
C LEU A 154 4.64 -10.63 12.45
N TYR A 155 3.37 -10.85 12.78
CA TYR A 155 2.41 -9.76 12.87
C TYR A 155 2.47 -9.11 14.26
N ILE A 156 2.78 -7.82 14.32
CA ILE A 156 2.76 -7.04 15.57
C ILE A 156 1.54 -6.13 15.50
N HIS A 157 0.60 -6.32 16.43
CA HIS A 157 -0.63 -5.54 16.50
C HIS A 157 -0.30 -4.06 16.74
N GLY A 158 -0.66 -3.23 15.77
CA GLY A 158 -0.41 -1.81 15.80
C GLY A 158 -1.48 -1.02 16.56
N PRO A 159 -1.16 0.20 17.05
CA PRO A 159 -2.08 1.03 17.84
C PRO A 159 -3.31 1.54 17.05
N PHE A 160 -3.35 1.34 15.73
CA PHE A 160 -4.42 1.83 14.85
C PHE A 160 -5.26 0.68 14.25
N GLU A 161 -5.04 -0.55 14.68
CA GLU A 161 -5.75 -1.73 14.21
C GLU A 161 -6.78 -2.16 15.26
N ASP A 162 -8.05 -2.23 14.87
CA ASP A 162 -9.08 -2.81 15.74
C ASP A 162 -9.00 -4.34 15.75
N GLU A 163 -9.72 -4.98 16.67
CA GLU A 163 -9.75 -6.44 16.77
C GLU A 163 -10.22 -7.13 15.49
N ALA A 164 -11.16 -6.52 14.75
CA ALA A 164 -11.66 -7.08 13.51
C ALA A 164 -10.58 -7.09 12.41
N MET A 165 -9.75 -6.05 12.34
CA MET A 165 -8.58 -5.97 11.48
C MET A 165 -7.53 -7.01 11.89
N ALA A 166 -7.17 -7.09 13.17
CA ALA A 166 -6.21 -8.06 13.68
C ALA A 166 -6.65 -9.50 13.36
N ASN A 167 -7.93 -9.82 13.59
CA ASN A 167 -8.49 -11.13 13.27
C ASN A 167 -8.46 -11.44 11.76
N ARG A 168 -8.70 -10.45 10.88
CA ARG A 168 -8.57 -10.62 9.43
C ARG A 168 -7.13 -10.91 9.01
N ILE A 169 -6.16 -10.24 9.64
CA ILE A 169 -4.73 -10.45 9.39
C ILE A 169 -4.33 -11.86 9.79
N ILE A 170 -4.67 -12.28 11.02
CA ILE A 170 -4.38 -13.63 11.53
C ILE A 170 -5.04 -14.71 10.64
N ASN A 171 -6.30 -14.54 10.26
CA ASN A 171 -6.99 -15.47 9.36
C ASN A 171 -6.33 -15.54 7.97
N THR A 172 -5.76 -14.43 7.49
CA THR A 172 -5.01 -14.41 6.23
C THR A 172 -3.73 -15.23 6.35
N LEU A 173 -2.99 -15.08 7.45
CA LEU A 173 -1.79 -15.88 7.72
C LEU A 173 -2.12 -17.36 7.87
N GLU A 174 -3.14 -17.69 8.67
CA GLU A 174 -3.60 -19.07 8.86
C GLU A 174 -3.98 -19.74 7.53
N LYS A 175 -4.62 -19.00 6.63
CA LYS A 175 -5.02 -19.52 5.31
C LYS A 175 -3.85 -19.69 4.34
N ASN A 176 -2.90 -18.75 4.30
CA ASN A 176 -1.87 -18.71 3.27
C ASN A 176 -0.56 -19.43 3.69
N VAL A 177 -0.17 -19.33 4.96
CA VAL A 177 1.07 -19.96 5.47
C VAL A 177 0.80 -21.12 6.44
N GLY A 178 -0.37 -21.16 7.10
CA GLY A 178 -0.80 -22.26 7.96
C GLY A 178 -0.35 -22.15 9.43
N ALA A 179 -1.11 -22.77 10.33
CA ALA A 179 -0.80 -22.85 11.77
C ALA A 179 0.66 -23.23 12.04
N GLY A 180 1.33 -22.44 12.88
CA GLY A 180 2.72 -22.65 13.31
C GLY A 180 3.79 -22.12 12.33
N ASN A 181 3.37 -21.56 11.18
CA ASN A 181 4.27 -20.93 10.20
C ASN A 181 4.24 -19.39 10.24
N TYR A 182 3.59 -18.80 11.24
CA TYR A 182 3.63 -17.36 11.54
C TYR A 182 3.59 -17.17 13.05
N HIS A 183 3.97 -15.97 13.48
CA HIS A 183 3.85 -15.51 14.85
C HIS A 183 3.02 -14.23 14.89
N TYR A 184 2.40 -13.95 16.04
CA TYR A 184 1.72 -12.69 16.25
C TYR A 184 1.91 -12.21 17.69
N ILE A 185 2.00 -10.89 17.87
CA ILE A 185 2.08 -10.22 19.16
C ILE A 185 0.87 -9.31 19.23
N VAL A 186 -0.07 -9.62 20.12
CA VAL A 186 -1.14 -8.69 20.51
C VAL A 186 -0.60 -7.84 21.63
N LEU A 187 -0.35 -6.56 21.35
CA LEU A 187 -0.06 -5.58 22.39
C LEU A 187 -1.39 -5.25 23.06
N GLY A 188 -1.75 -6.04 24.08
CA GLY A 188 -2.96 -5.83 24.86
C GLY A 188 -2.95 -4.46 25.55
N GLU A 189 -4.14 -3.92 25.77
CA GLU A 189 -4.45 -2.66 26.48
C GLU A 189 -3.91 -2.58 27.94
N ASP A 190 -3.16 -3.59 28.41
CA ASP A 190 -2.60 -3.72 29.76
C ASP A 190 -1.46 -2.73 30.11
N LEU A 191 -1.09 -1.82 29.20
CA LEU A 191 -0.15 -0.72 29.51
C LEU A 191 -0.83 0.64 29.69
N LEU A 192 -2.16 0.73 29.57
CA LEU A 192 -2.92 1.97 29.75
C LEU A 192 -4.06 1.87 30.79
N PHE A 193 -4.12 0.79 31.57
CA PHE A 193 -5.06 0.63 32.69
C PHE A 193 -4.31 0.54 34.03
N ASP A 194 -3.62 1.62 34.41
CA ASP A 194 -3.43 1.92 35.83
C ASP A 194 -4.50 2.96 36.20
N ASP A 195 -5.47 2.53 37.01
CA ASP A 195 -6.48 3.32 37.71
C ASP A 195 -7.82 3.59 36.99
N TRP A 196 -8.61 2.54 36.74
CA TRP A 196 -10.07 2.65 36.87
C TRP A 196 -10.69 1.32 37.33
N ASP A 197 -10.88 1.25 38.65
CA ASP A 197 -11.68 0.24 39.34
C ASP A 197 -13.10 0.15 38.76
N GLU A 198 -13.54 -1.10 38.58
CA GLU A 198 -14.89 -1.65 38.85
C GLU A 198 -16.13 -0.82 38.41
N GLU A 199 -16.91 -1.32 37.44
CA GLU A 199 -17.95 -2.33 37.70
C GLU A 199 -18.63 -2.83 36.42
N ALA A 200 -19.16 -4.04 36.55
CA ALA A 200 -19.79 -4.87 35.53
C ALA A 200 -21.13 -4.31 35.02
N ASP A 201 -21.54 -4.66 33.79
CA ASP A 201 -22.55 -5.70 33.58
C ASP A 201 -23.05 -5.72 32.11
N GLU A 202 -23.44 -6.92 31.71
CA GLU A 202 -23.90 -7.41 30.40
C GLU A 202 -25.12 -6.67 29.82
N GLU A 203 -25.12 -6.32 28.52
CA GLU A 203 -26.31 -6.27 27.65
C GLU A 203 -25.86 -6.59 26.20
N ASP A 204 -26.04 -7.83 25.73
CA ASP A 204 -27.23 -8.41 25.06
C ASP A 204 -27.15 -8.22 23.53
N ASP A 205 -26.88 -9.33 22.85
CA ASP A 205 -26.88 -9.52 21.40
C ASP A 205 -28.31 -9.38 20.87
N ASP A 206 -28.56 -8.45 19.97
CA ASP A 206 -29.59 -8.61 18.92
C ASP A 206 -29.42 -7.53 17.85
N TYR A 207 -28.88 -7.90 16.69
CA TYR A 207 -29.07 -7.12 15.46
C TYR A 207 -29.62 -8.01 14.34
N ASP A 208 -30.91 -7.78 14.15
CA ASP A 208 -31.85 -8.31 13.17
C ASP A 208 -31.37 -8.17 11.72
N ASP A 209 -31.64 -9.21 10.94
CA ASP A 209 -31.36 -9.38 9.52
C ASP A 209 -32.50 -8.73 8.71
N ASP A 210 -32.34 -7.47 8.31
CA ASP A 210 -33.32 -6.80 7.43
C ASP A 210 -32.99 -7.03 5.94
N GLU A 211 -33.68 -8.05 5.44
CA GLU A 211 -34.04 -8.41 4.07
C GLU A 211 -34.43 -7.19 3.20
N TYR A 212 -33.66 -6.92 2.13
CA TYR A 212 -34.04 -5.98 1.07
C TYR A 212 -34.68 -6.73 -0.11
N GLU A 213 -36.02 -6.73 -0.15
CA GLU A 213 -36.81 -7.05 -1.35
C GLU A 213 -36.67 -5.92 -2.39
N GLY A 214 -36.10 -6.25 -3.55
CA GLY A 214 -36.09 -5.40 -4.74
C GLY A 214 -37.00 -5.99 -5.82
N ASP A 215 -38.17 -5.37 -5.99
CA ASP A 215 -39.21 -5.69 -6.97
C ASP A 215 -38.69 -5.96 -8.39
N VAL A 216 -39.16 -7.06 -8.98
CA VAL A 216 -38.97 -7.46 -10.37
C VAL A 216 -40.24 -7.07 -11.16
N PRO A 217 -40.18 -6.18 -12.16
CA PRO A 217 -41.28 -6.02 -13.10
C PRO A 217 -41.25 -7.14 -14.16
N SER A 218 -42.40 -7.80 -14.30
CA SER A 218 -42.70 -8.95 -15.15
C SER A 218 -42.52 -8.74 -16.66
N GLU A 219 -42.08 -9.81 -17.31
CA GLU A 219 -41.91 -10.02 -18.75
C GLU A 219 -43.23 -10.02 -19.55
N ASP A 220 -43.17 -9.59 -20.81
CA ASP A 220 -44.07 -10.04 -21.89
C ASP A 220 -43.23 -10.13 -23.19
N TRP A 221 -42.81 -11.33 -23.54
CA TRP A 221 -42.28 -11.68 -24.87
C TRP A 221 -43.14 -12.80 -25.44
N GLU A 222 -43.97 -12.48 -26.44
CA GLU A 222 -44.53 -13.49 -27.34
C GLU A 222 -43.54 -13.75 -28.49
N GLU A 223 -43.17 -15.02 -28.61
CA GLU A 223 -42.25 -15.60 -29.57
C GLU A 223 -43.06 -16.25 -30.69
N ASP A 224 -43.14 -15.61 -31.87
CA ASP A 224 -43.61 -16.26 -33.08
C ASP A 224 -42.43 -16.54 -34.01
N ALA A 225 -42.08 -17.81 -34.07
CA ALA A 225 -41.15 -18.40 -35.01
C ALA A 225 -41.82 -18.61 -36.37
N GLU A 226 -41.22 -18.12 -37.45
CA GLU A 226 -41.27 -18.77 -38.76
C GLU A 226 -40.11 -18.29 -39.66
N ASN A 227 -39.38 -19.26 -40.19
CA ASN A 227 -38.27 -19.16 -41.15
C ASN A 227 -38.66 -20.09 -42.34
N PRO A 228 -38.04 -20.07 -43.53
CA PRO A 228 -37.45 -19.03 -44.40
C PRO A 228 -38.12 -19.09 -45.82
N PRO A 229 -37.55 -18.63 -46.98
CA PRO A 229 -36.33 -19.20 -47.57
C PRO A 229 -35.36 -18.21 -48.25
N LEU A 230 -34.15 -18.72 -48.50
CA LEU A 230 -33.15 -18.23 -49.44
C LEU A 230 -33.63 -18.36 -50.90
N GLY A 231 -33.24 -17.42 -51.78
CA GLY A 231 -33.28 -17.65 -53.24
C GLY A 231 -33.22 -16.41 -54.13
N ASP A 232 -32.05 -16.21 -54.74
CA ASP A 232 -31.75 -15.77 -56.11
C ASP A 232 -32.10 -14.37 -56.70
N GLU A 233 -31.00 -13.75 -57.16
CA GLU A 233 -30.75 -13.18 -58.50
C GLU A 233 -31.41 -11.86 -58.98
N ASN A 234 -30.53 -11.04 -59.61
CA ASN A 234 -30.78 -10.00 -60.60
C ASN A 234 -31.57 -8.75 -60.15
N ARG A 235 -30.92 -7.58 -60.05
CA ARG A 235 -30.63 -6.64 -61.15
C ARG A 235 -30.00 -5.35 -60.62
#